data_AF-A0A2D8RPT3-F1
#
_entry.id   AF-A0A2D8RPT3-F1
#
_cell.length_a   1.000
_cell.length_b   1.000
_cell.length_c   1.000
_cell.angle_alpha   90.00
_cell.angle_beta   90.00
_cell.angle_gamma   90.00
#
_symmetry.space_group_name_H-M   'P 1'
#
loop_
_entity.id
_entity.type
_entity.pdbx_description
1 polymer ?
#
loop_
_entity_poly.entity_id
_entity_poly.type
_entity_poly.pdbx_seq_one_letter_code
_entity_poly.pdbx_strand_id
1 'polypeptide(L)'
;MENLPNDPPVLAAQRKIAQFSLFRTDETRIRKSLETMTNEPNQRASGSSPAKRKPWPMWPIVVAIIGFMAFYTWVQFSFRKLEDPYLPSQAMQDRARAAELKNMYGWYSLPFDRVASESVELSLPPLFTLTRELPLENELPSQVVYYLPRKPILLPNLELVGAHSTYLPTDPYYLAIQLPSDYANHPEFYLTTLYKESELLILPELRVSEKPSGLSAAQTDSLETIYFSIDAGPLTVPSITVKLYNASSIYQWQIHAKSASPAISE
;
A
#
# COMPACT_ATOMS: atom_id res chain seq x y z
N MET A 1 45.29 -16.07 18.38
CA MET A 1 44.94 -15.32 19.61
C MET A 1 44.77 -13.88 19.20
N GLU A 2 43.55 -13.48 18.86
CA GLU A 2 43.20 -12.12 18.48
C GLU A 2 42.05 -11.68 19.38
N ASN A 3 42.24 -10.52 20.02
CA ASN A 3 41.39 -9.96 21.06
C ASN A 3 40.10 -9.38 20.47
N LEU A 4 38.95 -9.83 20.98
CA LEU A 4 37.65 -9.17 20.80
C LEU A 4 37.51 -8.00 21.79
N PRO A 5 37.03 -6.82 21.34
CA PRO A 5 36.66 -5.74 22.25
C PRO A 5 35.25 -5.97 22.82
N ASN A 6 35.18 -5.97 24.15
CA ASN A 6 33.97 -5.81 24.94
C ASN A 6 33.55 -4.33 24.92
N ASP A 7 32.32 -4.01 24.53
CA ASP A 7 31.62 -2.84 25.07
C ASP A 7 30.07 -3.02 25.04
N PRO A 8 29.34 -2.67 26.12
CA PRO A 8 27.91 -2.98 26.29
C PRO A 8 26.97 -1.83 25.88
N PRO A 9 25.76 -2.12 25.31
CA PRO A 9 24.75 -1.12 25.00
C PRO A 9 23.62 -1.08 26.04
N VAL A 10 23.91 -0.89 27.33
CA VAL A 10 22.88 -0.96 28.40
C VAL A 10 22.54 0.41 29.02
N LEU A 11 23.37 1.43 28.84
CA LEU A 11 23.16 2.74 29.48
C LEU A 11 22.20 3.69 28.73
N ALA A 12 21.87 3.42 27.47
CA ALA A 12 20.96 4.27 26.70
C ALA A 12 19.47 4.02 27.01
N ALA A 13 19.10 2.82 27.48
CA ALA A 13 17.71 2.46 27.74
C ALA A 13 17.14 3.06 29.05
N GLN A 14 17.99 3.30 30.06
CA GLN A 14 17.53 3.79 31.36
C GLN A 14 17.17 5.29 31.38
N ARG A 15 17.67 6.10 30.43
CA ARG A 15 17.35 7.54 30.38
C ARG A 15 15.95 7.87 29.86
N LYS A 16 15.27 6.97 29.14
CA LYS A 16 13.92 7.22 28.61
C LYS A 16 12.79 6.99 29.63
N ILE A 17 13.03 6.21 30.68
CA ILE A 17 11.98 5.88 31.66
C ILE A 17 11.75 7.04 32.66
N ALA A 18 12.75 7.89 32.89
CA ALA A 18 12.65 9.01 33.84
C ALA A 18 11.83 10.22 33.32
N GLN A 19 11.59 10.35 32.01
CA GLN A 19 10.84 11.48 31.46
C GLN A 19 9.32 11.26 31.43
N PHE A 20 8.84 10.01 31.53
CA PHE A 20 7.41 9.70 31.45
C PHE A 20 6.64 9.88 32.78
N SER A 21 7.33 10.08 33.91
CA SER A 21 6.68 10.22 35.22
C SER A 21 6.29 11.66 35.57
N LEU A 22 6.71 12.68 34.80
CA LEU A 22 6.39 14.08 35.08
C LEU A 22 5.04 14.56 34.54
N PHE A 23 4.37 13.78 33.68
CA PHE A 23 3.09 14.19 33.06
C PHE A 23 1.83 13.75 33.81
N ARG A 24 1.95 12.97 34.89
CA ARG A 24 0.77 12.39 35.59
C ARG A 24 0.28 13.19 36.81
N THR A 25 0.91 14.32 37.12
CA THR A 25 0.70 15.02 38.40
C THR A 25 -0.25 16.23 38.32
N ASP A 26 -0.78 16.58 37.15
CA ASP A 26 -1.56 17.82 36.98
C ASP A 26 -3.11 17.66 36.98
N GLU A 27 -3.64 16.45 36.80
CA GLU A 27 -5.10 16.25 36.74
C GLU A 27 -5.82 16.41 38.09
N THR A 28 -5.12 16.22 39.21
CA THR A 28 -5.75 16.31 40.55
C THR A 28 -5.91 17.75 41.04
N ARG A 29 -5.19 18.72 40.44
CA ARG A 29 -5.26 20.13 40.84
C ARG A 29 -6.48 20.84 40.27
N ILE A 30 -6.95 20.43 39.10
CA ILE A 30 -8.10 21.06 38.41
C ILE A 30 -9.43 20.70 39.10
N ARG A 31 -9.57 19.50 39.66
CA ARG A 31 -10.82 19.10 40.34
C ARG A 31 -11.08 19.85 41.64
N LYS A 32 -10.04 20.27 42.37
CA LYS A 32 -10.21 21.03 43.63
C LYS A 32 -10.62 22.49 43.42
N SER A 33 -10.48 23.04 42.22
CA SER A 33 -10.85 24.43 41.92
C SER A 33 -12.33 24.59 41.51
N LEU A 34 -12.99 23.51 41.08
CA LEU A 34 -14.39 23.57 40.63
C LEU A 34 -15.41 23.43 41.75
N GLU A 35 -15.03 22.88 42.91
CA GLU A 35 -15.94 22.71 44.06
C GLU A 35 -16.10 23.98 44.90
N THR A 36 -15.23 24.99 44.74
CA THR A 36 -15.24 26.21 45.56
C THR A 36 -16.09 27.36 45.00
N MET A 37 -16.69 27.22 43.81
CA MET A 37 -17.47 28.31 43.17
C MET A 37 -19.00 28.12 43.18
N THR A 38 -19.53 27.06 43.80
CA THR A 38 -20.98 26.74 43.70
C THR A 38 -21.81 26.96 44.97
N ASN A 39 -21.33 27.72 45.96
CA ASN A 39 -22.11 28.02 47.17
C ASN A 39 -22.00 29.49 47.60
N GLU A 40 -22.70 30.37 46.91
CA GLU A 40 -23.22 31.60 47.51
C GLU A 40 -24.74 31.47 47.67
N PRO A 41 -25.28 31.40 48.90
CA PRO A 41 -26.71 31.46 49.13
C PRO A 41 -27.17 32.92 48.99
N ASN A 42 -27.76 33.23 47.83
CA ASN A 42 -28.36 34.52 47.54
C ASN A 42 -29.65 34.70 48.37
N GLN A 43 -29.51 35.26 49.58
CA GLN A 43 -30.62 35.74 50.38
C GLN A 43 -30.84 37.23 50.12
N ARG A 44 -32.00 37.57 49.53
CA ARG A 44 -32.92 38.67 49.90
C ARG A 44 -33.73 39.11 48.68
N ALA A 45 -35.03 38.81 48.70
CA ALA A 45 -36.05 39.82 48.40
C ALA A 45 -37.43 39.30 48.80
N SER A 46 -37.99 40.03 49.75
CA SER A 46 -39.34 40.00 50.30
C SER A 46 -40.46 40.09 49.26
N GLY A 47 -41.42 39.18 49.40
CA GLY A 47 -42.86 39.44 49.43
C GLY A 47 -43.41 40.62 48.62
N SER A 48 -43.74 40.36 47.37
CA SER A 48 -44.93 40.93 46.74
C SER A 48 -45.72 39.79 46.11
N SER A 49 -47.01 39.69 46.45
CA SER A 49 -47.90 38.65 45.94
C SER A 49 -47.92 38.71 44.41
N PRO A 50 -47.53 37.67 43.66
CA PRO A 50 -47.47 37.75 42.21
C PRO A 50 -48.91 37.88 41.71
N ALA A 51 -49.24 39.05 41.14
CA ALA A 51 -50.39 39.17 40.26
C ALA A 51 -50.35 37.98 39.29
N LYS A 52 -51.42 37.19 39.20
CA LYS A 52 -51.53 36.05 38.28
C LYS A 52 -51.33 36.56 36.84
N ARG A 53 -50.06 36.65 36.42
CA ARG A 53 -49.68 36.97 35.05
C ARG A 53 -50.09 35.76 34.24
N LYS A 54 -51.06 35.93 33.34
CA LYS A 54 -51.39 34.91 32.36
C LYS A 54 -50.10 34.59 31.61
N PRO A 55 -49.63 33.33 31.58
CA PRO A 55 -48.41 32.98 30.86
C PRO A 55 -48.60 33.40 29.42
N TRP A 56 -47.59 34.06 28.85
CA TRP A 56 -47.62 34.40 27.45
C TRP A 56 -47.83 33.12 26.64
N PRO A 57 -48.64 33.18 25.56
CA PRO A 57 -48.82 32.02 24.70
C PRO A 57 -47.45 31.51 24.24
N MET A 58 -47.08 30.29 24.63
CA MET A 58 -45.77 29.70 24.29
C MET A 58 -45.70 29.14 22.86
N TRP A 59 -46.84 29.05 22.17
CA TRP A 59 -46.93 28.46 20.83
C TRP A 59 -46.03 29.12 19.76
N PRO A 60 -45.83 30.46 19.69
CA PRO A 60 -45.01 31.04 18.64
C PRO A 60 -43.51 30.74 18.85
N ILE A 61 -43.08 30.58 20.11
CA ILE A 61 -41.70 30.19 20.44
C ILE A 61 -41.45 28.76 19.96
N VAL A 62 -42.39 27.85 20.22
CA VAL A 62 -42.29 26.45 19.78
C VAL A 62 -42.24 26.35 18.25
N VAL A 63 -43.07 27.11 17.54
CA VAL A 63 -43.07 27.14 16.07
C VAL A 63 -41.74 27.67 15.52
N ALA A 64 -41.17 28.72 16.13
CA ALA A 64 -39.88 29.24 15.72
C ALA A 64 -38.74 28.21 15.89
N ILE A 65 -38.72 27.49 17.02
CA ILE A 65 -37.72 26.45 17.30
C ILE A 65 -37.83 25.31 16.27
N ILE A 66 -39.04 24.82 16.01
CA ILE A 66 -39.27 23.74 15.04
C ILE A 66 -38.87 24.19 13.63
N GLY A 67 -39.22 25.42 13.24
CA GLY A 67 -38.83 25.99 11.94
C GLY A 67 -37.31 26.08 11.79
N PHE A 68 -36.61 26.53 12.84
CA PHE A 68 -35.14 26.60 12.82
C PHE A 68 -34.50 25.21 12.73
N MET A 69 -35.00 24.23 13.49
CA MET A 69 -34.50 22.86 13.40
C MET A 69 -34.71 22.27 12.00
N ALA A 70 -35.89 22.43 11.41
CA ALA A 70 -36.18 21.92 10.07
C ALA A 70 -35.28 22.57 9.01
N PHE A 71 -35.09 23.89 9.08
CA PHE A 71 -34.21 24.62 8.17
C PHE A 71 -32.75 24.19 8.32
N TYR A 72 -32.25 24.10 9.56
CA TYR A 72 -30.90 23.64 9.85
C TYR A 72 -30.66 22.22 9.32
N THR A 73 -31.59 21.29 9.57
CA THR A 73 -31.50 19.92 9.06
C THR A 73 -31.49 19.88 7.53
N TRP A 74 -32.33 20.69 6.88
CA TRP A 74 -32.38 20.75 5.41
C TRP A 74 -31.09 21.27 4.77
N VAL A 75 -30.50 22.34 5.34
CA VAL A 75 -29.18 22.85 4.92
C VAL A 75 -28.13 21.76 5.08
N GLN A 76 -28.12 21.07 6.23
CA GLN A 76 -27.12 20.05 6.50
C GLN A 76 -27.23 18.83 5.57
N PHE A 77 -28.44 18.47 5.13
CA PHE A 77 -28.63 17.43 4.11
C PHE A 77 -28.24 17.91 2.70
N SER A 78 -28.56 19.15 2.33
CA SER A 78 -28.28 19.68 0.99
C SER A 78 -26.79 19.95 0.75
N PHE A 79 -26.04 20.31 1.79
CA PHE A 79 -24.59 20.60 1.71
C PHE A 79 -23.71 19.49 2.27
N ARG A 80 -24.29 18.35 2.70
CA ARG A 80 -23.50 17.16 2.99
C ARG A 80 -22.90 16.67 1.69
N LYS A 81 -21.59 16.90 1.53
CA LYS A 81 -20.81 16.24 0.48
C LYS A 81 -21.03 14.72 0.62
N LEU A 82 -21.45 14.07 -0.47
CA LEU A 82 -21.61 12.61 -0.55
C LEU A 82 -20.27 11.85 -0.55
N GLU A 83 -19.14 12.54 -0.35
CA GLU A 83 -17.83 11.90 -0.30
C GLU A 83 -17.66 11.16 1.02
N ASP A 84 -17.35 9.87 0.94
CA ASP A 84 -17.04 9.05 2.10
C ASP A 84 -15.92 9.71 2.92
N PRO A 85 -16.14 10.01 4.22
CA PRO A 85 -15.23 10.82 5.04
C PRO A 85 -13.84 10.19 5.30
N TYR A 86 -13.54 9.03 4.70
CA TYR A 86 -12.30 8.28 4.88
C TYR A 86 -11.54 8.00 3.59
N LEU A 87 -12.04 8.41 2.42
CA LEU A 87 -11.27 8.24 1.18
C LEU A 87 -10.28 9.41 1.04
N PRO A 88 -8.96 9.14 0.96
CA PRO A 88 -7.99 10.20 0.74
C PRO A 88 -8.34 10.93 -0.56
N SER A 89 -8.32 12.27 -0.54
CA SER A 89 -8.58 13.09 -1.73
C SER A 89 -7.77 12.58 -2.93
N GLN A 90 -8.32 12.64 -4.15
CA GLN A 90 -7.62 12.17 -5.35
C GLN A 90 -6.20 12.75 -5.45
N ALA A 91 -6.02 14.03 -5.11
CA ALA A 91 -4.71 14.68 -5.07
C ALA A 91 -3.72 14.06 -4.06
N MET A 92 -4.18 13.49 -2.94
CA MET A 92 -3.33 12.73 -2.02
C MET A 92 -3.00 11.34 -2.57
N GLN A 93 -3.96 10.68 -3.23
CA GLN A 93 -3.72 9.40 -3.90
C GLN A 93 -2.71 9.56 -5.04
N ASP A 94 -2.81 10.64 -5.81
CA ASP A 94 -1.90 10.95 -6.92
C ASP A 94 -0.51 11.33 -6.42
N ARG A 95 -0.42 12.05 -5.29
CA ARG A 95 0.88 12.32 -4.63
C ARG A 95 1.51 11.05 -4.07
N ALA A 96 0.72 10.14 -3.49
CA ALA A 96 1.20 8.85 -3.02
C ALA A 96 1.72 8.00 -4.19
N ARG A 97 0.96 7.90 -5.29
CA ARG A 97 1.37 7.21 -6.52
C ARG A 97 2.60 7.86 -7.16
N ALA A 98 2.66 9.18 -7.20
CA ALA A 98 3.81 9.90 -7.76
C ALA A 98 5.08 9.75 -6.89
N ALA A 99 4.92 9.64 -5.56
CA ALA A 99 6.01 9.32 -4.64
C ALA A 99 6.45 7.85 -4.76
N GLU A 100 5.51 6.94 -4.97
CA GLU A 100 5.75 5.51 -5.24
C GLU A 100 6.55 5.30 -6.53
N LEU A 101 6.27 6.10 -7.57
CA LEU A 101 7.00 6.09 -8.84
C LEU A 101 8.38 6.76 -8.78
N LYS A 102 8.63 7.65 -7.82
CA LYS A 102 9.89 8.39 -7.69
C LYS A 102 10.68 7.91 -6.48
N ASN A 103 11.47 6.86 -6.71
CA ASN A 103 12.71 6.54 -5.99
C ASN A 103 12.54 5.81 -4.64
N MET A 104 12.14 4.54 -4.72
CA MET A 104 12.18 3.58 -3.61
C MET A 104 13.63 3.16 -3.27
N TYR A 105 14.47 4.08 -2.78
CA TYR A 105 15.92 3.86 -2.54
C TYR A 105 16.65 3.23 -3.74
N GLY A 106 16.42 3.76 -4.95
CA GLY A 106 17.04 3.26 -6.18
C GLY A 106 16.36 2.05 -6.81
N TRP A 107 15.27 1.54 -6.23
CA TRP A 107 14.37 0.64 -6.95
C TRP A 107 13.44 1.44 -7.87
N TYR A 108 13.38 1.02 -9.12
CA TYR A 108 12.51 1.55 -10.16
C TYR A 108 11.36 0.57 -10.38
N SER A 109 10.12 1.04 -10.27
CA SER A 109 8.98 0.27 -10.77
C SER A 109 8.94 0.42 -12.28
N LEU A 110 9.01 -0.71 -12.98
CA LEU A 110 8.91 -0.74 -14.44
C LEU A 110 7.44 -0.91 -14.82
N PRO A 111 6.87 -0.06 -15.70
CA PRO A 111 5.53 -0.31 -16.22
C PRO A 111 5.51 -1.59 -17.06
N PHE A 112 4.36 -2.25 -17.09
CA PHE A 112 4.12 -3.44 -17.90
C PHE A 112 2.75 -3.36 -18.55
N ASP A 113 2.61 -4.04 -19.68
CA ASP A 113 1.34 -4.21 -20.40
C ASP A 113 1.15 -5.68 -20.78
N ARG A 114 -0.11 -6.10 -20.92
CA ARG A 114 -0.45 -7.41 -21.49
C ARG A 114 -0.46 -7.31 -23.00
N VAL A 115 0.11 -8.30 -23.67
CA VAL A 115 0.27 -8.33 -25.14
C VAL A 115 -0.39 -9.58 -25.73
N ALA A 116 -0.83 -9.51 -26.98
CA ALA A 116 -1.40 -10.65 -27.70
C ALA A 116 -0.31 -11.70 -28.06
N SER A 117 -0.66 -12.98 -27.90
CA SER A 117 0.23 -14.14 -28.07
C SER A 117 0.93 -14.22 -29.43
N GLU A 118 0.33 -13.71 -30.50
CA GLU A 118 0.84 -13.90 -31.88
C GLU A 118 2.02 -12.99 -32.23
N SER A 119 2.39 -12.05 -31.37
CA SER A 119 3.30 -10.95 -31.72
C SER A 119 4.75 -11.14 -31.30
N VAL A 120 5.08 -12.18 -30.50
CA VAL A 120 6.42 -12.30 -29.89
C VAL A 120 6.92 -13.74 -29.90
N GLU A 121 8.03 -13.96 -30.60
CA GLU A 121 8.80 -15.20 -30.49
C GLU A 121 9.62 -15.17 -29.19
N LEU A 122 9.33 -16.11 -28.29
CA LEU A 122 10.00 -16.27 -27.00
C LEU A 122 10.58 -17.68 -26.89
N SER A 123 11.79 -17.76 -26.34
CA SER A 123 12.44 -19.03 -25.99
C SER A 123 12.54 -19.16 -24.48
N LEU A 124 12.50 -20.38 -23.96
CA LEU A 124 12.76 -20.60 -22.54
C LEU A 124 14.26 -20.36 -22.26
N PRO A 125 14.63 -19.40 -21.39
CA PRO A 125 16.03 -19.18 -21.03
C PRO A 125 16.57 -20.34 -20.16
N PRO A 126 17.90 -20.45 -19.98
CA PRO A 126 18.47 -21.37 -18.98
C PRO A 126 18.05 -20.93 -17.58
N LEU A 127 17.17 -21.73 -16.96
CA LEU A 127 16.55 -21.42 -15.66
C LEU A 127 17.27 -22.10 -14.51
N PHE A 128 17.39 -21.37 -13.40
CA PHE A 128 17.71 -21.90 -12.09
C PHE A 128 16.47 -21.77 -11.20
N THR A 129 16.02 -22.88 -10.61
CA THR A 129 14.83 -22.89 -9.74
C THR A 129 15.27 -23.07 -8.30
N LEU A 130 14.83 -22.16 -7.43
CA LEU A 130 15.04 -22.20 -5.99
C LEU A 130 13.71 -22.48 -5.29
N THR A 131 13.67 -23.47 -4.40
CA THR A 131 12.50 -23.70 -3.55
C THR A 131 12.45 -22.64 -2.45
N ARG A 132 11.26 -22.09 -2.20
CA ARG A 132 11.03 -21.09 -1.16
C ARG A 132 10.66 -21.78 0.15
N GLU A 133 11.43 -21.53 1.19
CA GLU A 133 11.18 -22.07 2.54
C GLU A 133 10.68 -20.99 3.50
N LEU A 134 10.95 -19.72 3.18
CA LEU A 134 10.70 -18.59 4.06
C LEU A 134 9.50 -17.77 3.56
N PRO A 135 8.85 -17.00 4.45
CA PRO A 135 7.91 -15.97 4.04
C PRO A 135 8.54 -15.02 3.03
N LEU A 136 7.75 -14.54 2.07
CA LEU A 136 8.23 -13.66 0.99
C LEU A 136 8.96 -12.41 1.51
N GLU A 137 8.50 -11.86 2.64
CA GLU A 137 9.08 -10.71 3.32
C GLU A 137 10.55 -10.93 3.76
N ASN A 138 10.97 -12.17 3.94
CA ASN A 138 12.35 -12.50 4.33
C ASN A 138 13.26 -12.75 3.12
N GLU A 139 12.68 -12.99 1.95
CA GLU A 139 13.41 -13.29 0.71
C GLU A 139 13.54 -12.06 -0.20
N LEU A 140 12.61 -11.10 -0.07
CA LEU A 140 12.70 -9.83 -0.73
C LEU A 140 13.68 -8.90 -0.01
N PRO A 141 14.36 -8.00 -0.73
CA PRO A 141 15.15 -6.94 -0.12
C PRO A 141 14.28 -6.13 0.86
N SER A 142 14.79 -5.85 2.06
CA SER A 142 14.03 -5.14 3.11
C SER A 142 13.48 -3.78 2.66
N GLN A 143 14.19 -3.12 1.75
CA GLN A 143 13.73 -1.90 1.09
C GLN A 143 12.43 -2.16 0.31
N VAL A 144 12.39 -3.18 -0.56
CA VAL A 144 11.20 -3.53 -1.33
C VAL A 144 10.02 -3.84 -0.40
N VAL A 145 10.25 -4.62 0.66
CA VAL A 145 9.21 -4.97 1.64
C VAL A 145 8.59 -3.72 2.29
N TYR A 146 9.40 -2.70 2.58
CA TYR A 146 8.92 -1.45 3.16
C TYR A 146 8.04 -0.63 2.20
N TYR A 147 8.31 -0.70 0.89
CA TYR A 147 7.60 0.10 -0.11
C TYR A 147 6.42 -0.61 -0.76
N LEU A 148 6.31 -1.92 -0.61
CA LEU A 148 5.12 -2.64 -1.06
C LEU A 148 3.92 -2.17 -0.20
N PRO A 149 2.93 -1.48 -0.80
CA PRO A 149 1.83 -0.90 -0.03
C PRO A 149 0.94 -1.97 0.63
N ARG A 150 1.01 -3.19 0.12
CA ARG A 150 0.26 -4.36 0.58
C ARG A 150 1.14 -5.59 0.51
N LYS A 151 0.86 -6.59 1.35
CA LYS A 151 1.50 -7.90 1.26
C LYS A 151 1.03 -8.59 -0.02
N PRO A 152 1.92 -8.85 -0.99
CA PRO A 152 1.51 -9.43 -2.25
C PRO A 152 1.18 -10.92 -2.06
N ILE A 153 0.05 -11.35 -2.63
CA ILE A 153 -0.35 -12.76 -2.61
C ILE A 153 0.16 -13.38 -3.90
N LEU A 154 1.25 -14.14 -3.80
CA LEU A 154 1.86 -14.82 -4.94
C LEU A 154 0.98 -15.96 -5.45
N LEU A 155 1.04 -16.18 -6.75
CA LEU A 155 0.26 -17.18 -7.45
C LEU A 155 0.89 -18.57 -7.34
N PRO A 156 0.11 -19.62 -7.06
CA PRO A 156 0.56 -21.01 -7.15
C PRO A 156 0.56 -21.51 -8.60
N ASN A 157 1.28 -22.60 -8.86
CA ASN A 157 1.29 -23.31 -10.16
C ASN A 157 1.61 -22.40 -11.36
N LEU A 158 2.49 -21.44 -11.13
CA LEU A 158 2.97 -20.52 -12.15
C LEU A 158 4.23 -21.08 -12.81
N GLU A 159 4.22 -21.19 -14.13
CA GLU A 159 5.34 -21.68 -14.93
C GLU A 159 5.83 -20.62 -15.90
N LEU A 160 7.15 -20.49 -16.04
CA LEU A 160 7.74 -19.66 -17.08
C LEU A 160 7.70 -20.41 -18.42
N VAL A 161 7.08 -19.84 -19.44
CA VAL A 161 7.01 -20.43 -20.79
C VAL A 161 8.11 -19.90 -21.69
N GLY A 162 8.41 -18.62 -21.57
CA GLY A 162 9.43 -18.00 -22.42
C GLY A 162 9.77 -16.60 -21.96
N ALA A 163 11.00 -16.18 -22.25
CA ALA A 163 11.46 -14.83 -22.01
C ALA A 163 12.59 -14.51 -22.99
N HIS A 164 12.78 -13.24 -23.33
CA HIS A 164 13.97 -12.89 -24.11
C HIS A 164 15.23 -13.07 -23.26
N SER A 165 16.28 -13.67 -23.85
CA SER A 165 17.60 -13.79 -23.23
C SER A 165 18.44 -12.52 -23.40
N THR A 166 17.99 -11.61 -24.25
CA THR A 166 18.65 -10.34 -24.52
C THR A 166 17.64 -9.20 -24.48
N TYR A 167 18.11 -7.98 -24.22
CA TYR A 167 17.25 -6.82 -24.19
C TYR A 167 17.93 -5.62 -24.86
N LEU A 168 17.13 -4.69 -25.36
CA LEU A 168 17.55 -3.37 -25.83
C LEU A 168 16.86 -2.34 -24.93
N PRO A 169 17.56 -1.33 -24.38
CA PRO A 169 16.92 -0.32 -23.53
C PRO A 169 15.79 0.46 -24.22
N THR A 170 15.78 0.50 -25.55
CA THR A 170 14.74 1.17 -26.34
C THR A 170 13.48 0.33 -26.56
N ASP A 171 13.58 -0.98 -26.35
CA ASP A 171 12.54 -1.94 -26.72
C ASP A 171 11.97 -2.60 -25.46
N PRO A 172 10.67 -2.86 -25.38
CA PRO A 172 10.11 -3.56 -24.24
C PRO A 172 10.71 -4.98 -24.12
N TYR A 173 10.95 -5.39 -22.88
CA TYR A 173 11.33 -6.73 -22.52
C TYR A 173 10.09 -7.63 -22.44
N TYR A 174 10.09 -8.73 -23.17
CA TYR A 174 8.93 -9.62 -23.24
C TYR A 174 9.08 -10.89 -22.40
N LEU A 175 7.97 -11.30 -21.79
CA LEU A 175 7.87 -12.41 -20.86
C LEU A 175 6.54 -13.15 -21.08
N ALA A 176 6.58 -14.48 -21.14
CA ALA A 176 5.40 -15.34 -21.19
C ALA A 176 5.36 -16.26 -19.98
N ILE A 177 4.22 -16.21 -19.28
CA ILE A 177 3.96 -17.00 -18.08
C ILE A 177 2.71 -17.82 -18.32
N GLN A 178 2.74 -19.09 -17.95
CA GLN A 178 1.58 -19.96 -17.90
C GLN A 178 1.09 -20.10 -16.48
N LEU A 179 -0.22 -19.93 -16.29
CA LEU A 179 -0.88 -20.05 -15.01
C LEU A 179 -2.33 -20.51 -15.19
N PRO A 180 -3.01 -20.99 -14.14
CA PRO A 180 -4.40 -21.39 -14.26
C PRO A 180 -5.30 -20.25 -14.73
N SER A 181 -6.24 -20.54 -15.64
CA SER A 181 -7.12 -19.54 -16.28
C SER A 181 -7.91 -18.68 -15.28
N ASP A 182 -8.26 -19.23 -14.12
CA ASP A 182 -8.94 -18.49 -13.04
C ASP A 182 -8.09 -17.34 -12.50
N TYR A 183 -6.77 -17.51 -12.42
CA TYR A 183 -5.84 -16.46 -12.04
C TYR A 183 -5.51 -15.53 -13.21
N ALA A 184 -5.42 -16.07 -14.43
CA ALA A 184 -5.07 -15.32 -15.63
C ALA A 184 -6.09 -14.22 -15.96
N ASN A 185 -7.36 -14.58 -15.83
CA ASN A 185 -8.49 -13.70 -16.11
C ASN A 185 -8.99 -12.95 -14.87
N HIS A 186 -8.34 -13.10 -13.73
CA HIS A 186 -8.77 -12.42 -12.51
C HIS A 186 -8.56 -10.90 -12.66
N PRO A 187 -9.57 -10.06 -12.37
CA PRO A 187 -9.46 -8.61 -12.53
C PRO A 187 -8.41 -7.98 -11.60
N GLU A 188 -8.07 -8.65 -10.50
CA GLU A 188 -7.06 -8.20 -9.55
C GLU A 188 -5.68 -8.83 -9.75
N PHE A 189 -5.48 -9.58 -10.83
CA PHE A 189 -4.14 -10.01 -11.23
C PHE A 189 -3.29 -8.79 -11.58
N TYR A 190 -2.08 -8.76 -11.07
CA TYR A 190 -1.12 -7.71 -11.35
C TYR A 190 0.30 -8.26 -11.44
N LEU A 191 1.16 -7.61 -12.23
CA LEU A 191 2.58 -7.95 -12.33
C LEU A 191 3.40 -6.83 -11.69
N THR A 192 3.96 -7.06 -10.52
CA THR A 192 4.85 -6.07 -9.91
C THR A 192 6.28 -6.29 -10.42
N THR A 193 6.81 -5.32 -11.16
CA THR A 193 8.15 -5.34 -11.76
C THR A 193 9.02 -4.26 -11.14
N LEU A 194 10.12 -4.67 -10.51
CA LEU A 194 11.04 -3.79 -9.78
C LEU A 194 12.47 -4.02 -10.26
N TYR A 195 13.17 -2.95 -10.60
CA TYR A 195 14.55 -3.02 -11.07
C TYR A 195 15.46 -2.16 -10.20
N LYS A 196 16.64 -2.71 -9.89
CA LYS A 196 17.73 -1.96 -9.26
C LYS A 196 19.07 -2.55 -9.66
N GLU A 197 19.97 -1.69 -10.12
CA GLU A 197 21.35 -2.04 -10.48
C GLU A 197 21.42 -3.16 -11.53
N SER A 198 21.58 -4.42 -11.12
CA SER A 198 21.65 -5.59 -12.01
C SER A 198 20.62 -6.66 -11.65
N GLU A 199 19.57 -6.28 -10.93
CA GLU A 199 18.52 -7.18 -10.48
C GLU A 199 17.14 -6.68 -10.94
N LEU A 200 16.40 -7.57 -11.60
CA LEU A 200 15.01 -7.38 -11.99
C LEU A 200 14.15 -8.39 -11.22
N LEU A 201 13.31 -7.90 -10.32
CA LEU A 201 12.33 -8.68 -9.58
C LEU A 201 10.99 -8.61 -10.28
N ILE A 202 10.37 -9.77 -10.47
CA ILE A 202 9.05 -9.91 -11.08
C ILE A 202 8.17 -10.70 -10.10
N LEU A 203 7.06 -10.09 -9.68
CA LEU A 203 6.12 -10.66 -8.72
C LEU A 203 4.72 -10.68 -9.35
N PRO A 204 4.29 -11.84 -9.87
CA PRO A 204 2.91 -12.09 -10.25
C PRO A 204 2.06 -12.22 -8.98
N GLU A 205 1.15 -11.28 -8.78
CA GLU A 205 0.39 -11.15 -7.53
C GLU A 205 -1.10 -10.94 -7.78
N LEU A 206 -1.92 -11.32 -6.79
CA LEU A 206 -3.29 -10.84 -6.66
C LEU A 206 -3.35 -9.68 -5.68
N ARG A 207 -4.02 -8.60 -6.05
CA ARG A 207 -4.19 -7.38 -5.23
C ARG A 207 -5.45 -7.37 -4.35
N VAL A 208 -5.87 -8.55 -3.95
CA VAL A 208 -7.00 -8.82 -3.04
C VAL A 208 -6.62 -8.60 -1.58
N SER A 209 -7.55 -8.06 -0.78
CA SER A 209 -7.36 -7.92 0.68
C SER A 209 -7.36 -9.26 1.42
N GLU A 210 -8.04 -10.27 0.87
CA GLU A 210 -8.12 -11.61 1.42
C GLU A 210 -7.97 -12.63 0.28
N LYS A 211 -7.37 -13.79 0.56
CA LYS A 211 -7.28 -14.86 -0.45
C LYS A 211 -8.71 -15.20 -0.90
N PRO A 212 -9.06 -15.04 -2.18
CA PRO A 212 -10.43 -15.19 -2.63
C PRO A 212 -10.90 -16.61 -2.34
N SER A 213 -11.91 -16.70 -1.49
CA SER A 213 -12.61 -17.93 -1.14
C SER A 213 -13.26 -18.50 -2.40
N GLY A 214 -12.54 -19.34 -3.14
CA GLY A 214 -12.99 -19.89 -4.43
C GLY A 214 -11.87 -20.18 -5.43
N LEU A 215 -10.71 -19.51 -5.32
CA LEU A 215 -9.55 -19.83 -6.16
C LEU A 215 -8.77 -20.99 -5.54
N SER A 216 -9.11 -22.21 -5.93
CA SER A 216 -8.37 -23.42 -5.56
C SER A 216 -7.43 -23.82 -6.69
N ALA A 217 -6.12 -23.69 -6.45
CA ALA A 217 -5.08 -24.09 -7.40
C ALA A 217 -5.08 -25.60 -7.74
N ALA A 218 -5.80 -26.41 -6.95
CA ALA A 218 -5.83 -27.86 -7.08
C ALA A 218 -6.88 -28.38 -8.08
N GLN A 219 -7.69 -27.50 -8.70
CA GLN A 219 -8.89 -27.93 -9.44
C GLN A 219 -9.09 -27.27 -10.81
N THR A 220 -8.17 -26.43 -11.25
CA THR A 220 -8.30 -25.72 -12.53
C THR A 220 -7.61 -26.54 -13.64
N ASP A 221 -8.40 -27.21 -14.48
CA ASP A 221 -7.91 -28.03 -15.61
C ASP A 221 -7.44 -27.23 -16.83
N SER A 222 -7.59 -25.90 -16.82
CA SER A 222 -7.17 -25.02 -17.92
C SER A 222 -6.00 -24.13 -17.51
N LEU A 223 -4.89 -24.29 -18.23
CA LEU A 223 -3.72 -23.42 -18.15
C LEU A 223 -3.80 -22.42 -19.29
N GLU A 224 -3.49 -21.16 -18.97
CA GLU A 224 -3.47 -20.06 -19.93
C GLU A 224 -2.11 -19.38 -19.91
N THR A 225 -1.59 -19.12 -21.11
CA THR A 225 -0.32 -18.41 -21.28
C THR A 225 -0.62 -16.94 -21.51
N ILE A 226 -0.08 -16.10 -20.64
CA ILE A 226 -0.18 -14.65 -20.73
C ILE A 226 1.17 -14.07 -21.12
N TYR A 227 1.14 -13.12 -22.03
CA TYR A 227 2.32 -12.41 -22.52
C TYR A 227 2.34 -11.00 -21.95
N PHE A 228 3.51 -10.58 -21.49
CA PHE A 228 3.75 -9.28 -20.91
C PHE A 228 4.87 -8.57 -21.66
N SER A 229 4.73 -7.27 -21.86
CA SER A 229 5.80 -6.34 -22.22
C SER A 229 6.13 -5.50 -21.01
N ILE A 230 7.40 -5.47 -20.62
CA ILE A 230 7.93 -4.69 -19.50
C ILE A 230 8.84 -3.61 -20.09
N ASP A 231 8.67 -2.36 -19.68
CA ASP A 231 9.53 -1.27 -20.16
C ASP A 231 10.98 -1.48 -19.73
N ALA A 232 11.88 -1.59 -20.71
CA ALA A 232 13.31 -1.81 -20.50
C ALA A 232 14.11 -0.49 -20.43
N GLY A 233 13.48 0.68 -20.58
CA GLY A 233 14.15 1.99 -20.57
C GLY A 233 15.14 2.20 -19.42
N PRO A 234 14.79 1.84 -18.17
CA PRO A 234 15.69 1.96 -17.03
C PRO A 234 16.83 0.92 -16.99
N LEU A 235 16.77 -0.14 -17.79
CA LEU A 235 17.77 -1.22 -17.82
C LEU A 235 19.02 -0.73 -18.55
N THR A 236 20.07 -0.36 -17.80
CA THR A 236 21.28 0.27 -18.35
C THR A 236 22.53 -0.60 -18.24
N VAL A 237 22.46 -1.71 -17.51
CA VAL A 237 23.62 -2.55 -17.20
C VAL A 237 23.78 -3.72 -18.18
N PRO A 238 25.02 -4.13 -18.52
CA PRO A 238 25.24 -5.13 -19.56
C PRO A 238 24.63 -6.52 -19.25
N SER A 239 24.44 -6.85 -17.98
CA SER A 239 23.90 -8.13 -17.54
C SER A 239 22.97 -7.92 -16.35
N ILE A 240 21.78 -8.53 -16.42
CA ILE A 240 20.75 -8.43 -15.39
C ILE A 240 20.34 -9.84 -14.96
N THR A 241 20.26 -10.04 -13.65
CA THR A 241 19.65 -11.23 -13.06
C THR A 241 18.16 -10.98 -12.89
N VAL A 242 17.34 -11.80 -13.53
CA VAL A 242 15.89 -11.73 -13.41
C VAL A 242 15.44 -12.79 -12.42
N LYS A 243 14.56 -12.41 -11.49
CA LYS A 243 13.94 -13.30 -10.50
C LYS A 243 12.43 -13.20 -10.60
N LEU A 244 11.78 -14.30 -10.92
CA LEU A 244 10.33 -14.45 -10.94
C LEU A 244 9.88 -15.23 -9.69
N TYR A 245 9.12 -14.56 -8.82
CA TYR A 245 8.65 -15.14 -7.58
C TYR A 245 7.31 -15.85 -7.77
N ASN A 246 7.27 -17.14 -7.42
CA ASN A 246 6.08 -17.96 -7.32
C ASN A 246 5.76 -18.21 -5.83
N ALA A 247 4.55 -18.65 -5.51
CA ALA A 247 4.15 -19.05 -4.16
C ALA A 247 5.12 -20.06 -3.51
N SER A 248 5.71 -21.00 -4.27
CA SER A 248 6.58 -22.06 -3.76
C SER A 248 8.02 -22.03 -4.26
N SER A 249 8.32 -21.27 -5.32
CA SER A 249 9.63 -21.28 -5.97
C SER A 249 10.04 -19.90 -6.47
N ILE A 250 11.33 -19.73 -6.78
CA ILE A 250 11.88 -18.57 -7.48
C ILE A 250 12.53 -19.11 -8.75
N TYR A 251 12.11 -18.60 -9.91
CA TYR A 251 12.81 -18.84 -11.16
C TYR A 251 13.79 -17.72 -11.39
N GLN A 252 15.06 -18.08 -11.61
CA GLN A 252 16.13 -17.14 -11.84
C GLN A 252 16.82 -17.41 -13.17
N TRP A 253 17.05 -16.36 -13.95
CA TRP A 253 17.82 -16.42 -15.19
C TRP A 253 18.60 -15.12 -15.39
N GLN A 254 19.47 -15.09 -16.40
CA GLN A 254 20.21 -13.90 -16.78
C GLN A 254 19.78 -13.42 -18.15
N ILE A 255 19.74 -12.10 -18.31
CA ILE A 255 19.54 -11.42 -19.59
C ILE A 255 20.72 -10.49 -19.87
N HIS A 256 21.08 -10.35 -21.14
CA HIS A 256 22.21 -9.53 -21.57
C HIS A 256 21.76 -8.39 -22.46
N ALA A 257 22.41 -7.24 -22.34
CA ALA A 257 22.19 -6.15 -23.28
C ALA A 257 22.61 -6.63 -24.68
N LYS A 258 21.73 -6.46 -25.67
CA LYS A 258 22.06 -6.72 -27.07
C LYS A 258 23.05 -5.65 -27.49
N SER A 259 24.31 -6.01 -27.66
CA SER A 259 25.31 -5.10 -28.21
C SER A 259 24.80 -4.57 -29.54
N ALA A 260 24.63 -3.24 -29.64
CA ALA A 260 24.36 -2.61 -30.92
C ALA A 260 25.46 -3.08 -31.88
N SER A 261 25.09 -3.88 -32.87
CA SER A 261 26.03 -4.32 -33.89
C SER A 261 26.66 -3.06 -34.47
N PRO A 262 28.01 -2.89 -34.44
CA PRO A 262 28.63 -1.71 -34.98
C PRO A 262 28.24 -1.64 -36.45
N ALA A 263 27.43 -0.64 -36.81
CA ALA A 263 27.10 -0.39 -38.20
C ALA A 263 28.42 -0.22 -38.95
N ILE A 264 28.74 -1.19 -39.80
CA ILE A 264 29.87 -1.10 -40.71
C ILE A 264 29.51 0.02 -41.68
N SER A 265 30.00 1.22 -41.40
CA SER A 265 30.00 2.33 -42.35
C SER A 265 30.92 1.95 -43.50
N GLU A 266 30.32 1.59 -44.64
CA GLU A 266 30.98 1.55 -45.96
C GLU A 266 31.29 2.96 -46.47
#